data_AF-A0A8T4Z8L1-F1
#
_entry.id   AF-A0A8T4Z8L1-F1
#
_cell.length_a   1.000
_cell.length_b   1.000
_cell.length_c   1.000
_cell.angle_alpha   90.00
_cell.angle_beta   90.00
_cell.angle_gamma   90.00
#
_symmetry.space_group_name_H-M   'P 1'
#
loop_
_entity.id
_entity.type
_entity.pdbx_description
1 polymer ?
#
loop_
_entity_poly.entity_id
_entity_poly.type
_entity_poly.pdbx_seq_one_letter_code
_entity_poly.pdbx_strand_id
1 'polypeptide(L)'
;MSFLERTQEYKGVLFHLRLLTLENAVIAFFYEGEMKLGTLAVSMPMSGEESVSRSSVLLGGRYMVASRILSERLSAHYRKMSLVSFHSTHPEAEALRIYTGILNDLIQSSN
;
A
#
# COMPACT_ATOMS: atom_id res chain seq x y z
N MET A 1 -6.58 19.13 0.39
CA MET A 1 -5.70 17.95 0.26
C MET A 1 -6.45 16.94 -0.58
N SER A 2 -5.92 16.56 -1.74
CA SER A 2 -6.52 15.57 -2.64
C SER A 2 -5.79 14.24 -2.55
N PHE A 3 -6.49 13.16 -2.86
CA PHE A 3 -5.84 11.86 -3.04
C PHE A 3 -5.02 11.86 -4.33
N LEU A 4 -3.85 11.24 -4.28
CA LEU A 4 -3.19 10.72 -5.45
C LEU A 4 -3.81 9.35 -5.74
N GLU A 5 -4.33 9.13 -6.93
CA GLU A 5 -5.04 7.90 -7.25
C GLU A 5 -4.60 7.28 -8.57
N ARG A 6 -4.64 5.95 -8.61
CA ARG A 6 -4.44 5.17 -9.82
C ARG A 6 -5.43 4.02 -9.84
N THR A 7 -5.99 3.78 -11.02
CA THR A 7 -6.86 2.65 -11.27
C THR A 7 -6.32 1.87 -12.45
N GLN A 8 -6.37 0.54 -12.37
CA GLN A 8 -6.00 -0.35 -13.47
C GLN A 8 -7.01 -1.48 -13.57
N GLU A 9 -7.45 -1.78 -14.79
CA GLU A 9 -8.29 -2.93 -15.07
C GLU A 9 -7.43 -4.17 -15.35
N TYR A 10 -7.74 -5.27 -14.69
CA TYR A 10 -7.10 -6.56 -14.95
C TYR A 10 -8.13 -7.68 -14.86
N LYS A 11 -8.24 -8.48 -15.94
CA LYS A 11 -9.22 -9.58 -16.08
C LYS A 11 -10.67 -9.16 -15.76
N GLY A 12 -11.06 -7.94 -16.13
CA GLY A 12 -12.41 -7.41 -15.89
C GLY A 12 -12.68 -6.94 -14.45
N VAL A 13 -11.65 -6.85 -13.60
CA VAL A 13 -11.74 -6.28 -12.25
C VAL A 13 -10.96 -4.97 -12.22
N LEU A 14 -11.56 -3.92 -11.65
CA LEU A 14 -10.91 -2.64 -11.42
C LEU A 14 -10.17 -2.65 -10.08
N PHE A 15 -8.86 -2.48 -10.14
CA PHE A 15 -7.97 -2.35 -8.99
C PHE A 15 -7.67 -0.88 -8.75
N HIS A 16 -7.87 -0.44 -7.52
CA HIS A 16 -7.71 0.95 -7.12
C HIS A 16 -6.59 1.09 -6.09
N LEU A 17 -5.74 2.09 -6.30
CA LEU A 17 -4.83 2.64 -5.31
C LEU A 17 -5.21 4.09 -5.06
N ARG A 18 -5.51 4.43 -3.82
CA ARG A 18 -5.66 5.82 -3.35
C ARG A 18 -4.69 6.11 -2.24
N LEU A 19 -3.96 7.20 -2.38
CA LEU A 19 -2.89 7.61 -1.49
C LEU A 19 -3.13 9.02 -0.99
N LEU A 20 -3.05 9.21 0.32
CA LEU A 20 -3.13 10.49 1.00
C LEU A 20 -1.77 10.78 1.65
N THR A 21 -1.09 11.79 1.14
CA THR A 21 0.15 12.29 1.74
C THR A 21 -0.19 13.32 2.81
N LEU A 22 0.21 13.04 4.04
CA LEU A 22 0.17 13.96 5.17
C LEU A 22 1.56 14.55 5.40
N GLU A 23 1.66 15.50 6.33
CA GLU A 23 2.95 16.10 6.69
C GLU A 23 3.93 15.03 7.22
N ASN A 24 3.47 14.17 8.13
CA ASN A 24 4.28 13.16 8.83
C ASN A 24 4.08 11.71 8.36
N ALA A 25 3.07 11.46 7.52
CA ALA A 25 2.65 10.11 7.17
C ALA A 25 2.12 10.01 5.74
N VAL A 26 1.96 8.77 5.28
CA VAL A 26 1.27 8.41 4.05
C VAL A 26 0.22 7.36 4.37
N ILE A 27 -1.01 7.57 3.92
CA ILE A 27 -2.10 6.60 4.06
C ILE A 27 -2.44 6.07 2.67
N ALA A 28 -2.44 4.75 2.47
CA ALA A 28 -2.81 4.16 1.20
C ALA A 28 -3.88 3.09 1.32
N PHE A 29 -4.81 3.09 0.37
CA PHE A 29 -5.90 2.14 0.23
C PHE A 29 -5.74 1.38 -1.09
N PHE A 30 -5.57 0.07 -0.98
CA PHE A 30 -5.54 -0.88 -2.10
C PHE A 30 -6.84 -1.68 -2.04
N TYR A 31 -7.71 -1.55 -3.05
CA TYR A 31 -9.02 -2.19 -3.05
C TYR A 31 -9.57 -2.43 -4.47
N GLU A 32 -10.49 -3.38 -4.59
CA GLU A 32 -11.20 -3.70 -5.83
C GLU A 32 -12.64 -3.18 -5.76
N GLY A 33 -13.13 -2.58 -6.84
CA GLY A 33 -14.49 -2.05 -6.90
C GLY A 33 -14.71 -0.92 -5.89
N GLU A 34 -15.65 -1.10 -4.94
CA GLU A 34 -15.91 -0.10 -3.91
C GLU A 34 -14.82 -0.07 -2.83
N MET A 35 -14.55 1.13 -2.30
CA MET A 35 -13.55 1.32 -1.25
C MET A 35 -13.92 0.53 0.01
N LYS A 36 -13.00 -0.35 0.43
CA LYS A 36 -13.13 -1.17 1.64
C LYS A 36 -11.86 -1.14 2.46
N LEU A 37 -12.02 -1.22 3.77
CA LEU A 37 -10.92 -1.57 4.65
C LEU A 37 -10.68 -3.08 4.60
N GLY A 38 -9.41 -3.47 4.61
CA GLY A 38 -9.00 -4.87 4.63
C GLY A 38 -7.95 -5.13 5.70
N THR A 39 -6.89 -5.86 5.38
CA THR A 39 -5.75 -6.00 6.30
C THR A 39 -5.05 -4.65 6.43
N LEU A 40 -4.91 -4.17 7.66
CA LEU A 40 -4.24 -2.92 7.99
C LEU A 40 -2.81 -3.19 8.45
N ALA A 41 -1.84 -2.48 7.87
CA ALA A 41 -0.44 -2.55 8.30
C ALA A 41 0.17 -1.16 8.41
N VAL A 42 1.12 -1.01 9.33
CA VAL A 42 1.90 0.21 9.53
C VAL A 42 3.38 -0.09 9.32
N SER A 43 4.13 0.86 8.77
CA SER A 43 5.59 0.80 8.65
C SER A 43 6.25 2.14 9.00
N MET A 44 7.43 2.07 9.59
CA MET A 44 8.26 3.23 9.89
C MET A 44 9.46 3.32 8.94
N PRO A 45 9.90 4.54 8.55
CA PRO A 45 11.04 4.69 7.67
C PRO A 45 12.31 4.30 8.43
N MET A 46 13.20 3.56 7.77
CA MET A 46 14.43 3.09 8.40
C MET A 46 15.33 4.28 8.76
N SER A 47 15.83 4.29 9.99
CA SER A 47 16.76 5.29 10.51
C SER A 47 17.93 4.56 11.18
N GLY A 48 19.13 4.59 10.60
CA GLY A 48 20.35 3.99 11.17
C GLY A 48 20.75 2.59 10.66
N GLU A 49 21.84 2.05 11.22
CA GLU A 49 22.54 0.81 10.79
C GLU A 49 21.81 -0.50 11.17
N GLU A 50 20.79 -0.45 12.04
CA GLU A 50 20.01 -1.63 12.45
C GLU A 50 18.84 -1.88 11.48
N SER A 51 19.17 -2.43 10.32
CA SER A 51 18.31 -2.45 9.13
C SER A 51 17.38 -3.66 9.03
N VAL A 52 16.41 -3.78 9.94
CA VAL A 52 15.20 -4.58 9.68
C VAL A 52 14.00 -3.64 9.58
N SER A 53 13.38 -3.61 8.40
CA SER A 53 12.15 -2.85 8.14
C SER A 53 11.09 -3.21 9.19
N ARG A 54 10.67 -2.23 10.00
CA ARG A 54 9.67 -2.45 11.06
C ARG A 54 8.28 -2.19 10.50
N SER A 55 7.66 -3.25 9.99
CA SER A 55 6.24 -3.26 9.68
C SER A 55 5.48 -4.14 10.66
N SER A 56 4.24 -3.75 10.97
CA SER A 56 3.34 -4.50 11.82
C SER A 56 1.94 -4.49 11.24
N VAL A 57 1.29 -5.66 11.24
CA VAL A 57 -0.13 -5.77 10.93
C VAL A 57 -0.91 -5.35 12.16
N LEU A 58 -1.82 -4.38 12.01
CA LEU A 58 -2.67 -3.89 13.07
C LEU A 58 -3.96 -4.70 13.16
N LEU A 59 -4.57 -5.00 12.01
CA LEU A 59 -5.87 -5.67 11.92
C LEU A 59 -5.96 -6.54 10.65
N GLY A 60 -6.65 -7.68 10.77
CA GLY A 60 -6.91 -8.62 9.67
C GLY A 60 -5.77 -9.63 9.42
N GLY A 61 -6.11 -10.84 8.97
CA GLY A 61 -5.14 -11.94 8.78
C GLY A 61 -4.98 -12.45 7.35
N ARG A 62 -5.78 -11.97 6.40
CA ARG A 62 -5.82 -12.53 5.04
C ARG A 62 -4.65 -12.07 4.15
N TYR A 63 -4.18 -10.84 4.33
CA TYR A 63 -3.18 -10.20 3.46
C TYR A 63 -1.99 -9.65 4.26
N MET A 64 -1.50 -10.41 5.23
CA MET A 64 -0.46 -9.96 6.16
C MET A 64 0.86 -9.65 5.47
N VAL A 65 1.29 -10.44 4.50
CA VAL A 65 2.56 -10.24 3.80
C VAL A 65 2.44 -9.08 2.81
N ALA A 66 1.35 -9.05 2.03
CA ALA A 66 1.13 -8.01 1.03
C ALA A 66 1.01 -6.62 1.65
N SER A 67 0.20 -6.49 2.71
CA SER A 67 0.01 -5.22 3.43
C SER A 67 1.31 -4.70 4.03
N ARG A 68 2.13 -5.56 4.64
CA ARG A 68 3.45 -5.20 5.17
C ARG A 68 4.38 -4.71 4.06
N ILE A 69 4.57 -5.49 2.99
CA ILE A 69 5.48 -5.13 1.89
C ILE A 69 5.09 -3.78 1.27
N LEU A 70 3.81 -3.56 0.98
CA LEU A 70 3.35 -2.31 0.38
C LEU A 70 3.51 -1.13 1.36
N SER A 71 3.25 -1.34 2.65
CA SER A 71 3.47 -0.33 3.68
C SER A 71 4.95 0.04 3.81
N GLU A 72 5.85 -0.93 3.78
CA GLU A 72 7.30 -0.70 3.82
C GLU A 72 7.79 0.08 2.61
N ARG A 73 7.32 -0.28 1.40
CA ARG A 73 7.68 0.43 0.16
C ARG A 73 7.27 1.89 0.20
N LEU A 74 6.04 2.17 0.63
CA LEU A 74 5.55 3.54 0.79
C LEU A 74 6.36 4.31 1.82
N SER A 75 6.61 3.70 2.98
CA SER A 75 7.39 4.33 4.04
C SER A 75 8.82 4.66 3.60
N ALA A 76 9.47 3.73 2.90
CA ALA A 76 10.81 3.93 2.35
C ALA A 76 10.85 5.00 1.26
N HIS A 77 9.86 5.00 0.34
CA HIS A 77 9.79 5.97 -0.74
C HIS A 77 9.55 7.41 -0.24
N TYR A 78 8.53 7.60 0.60
CA TYR A 78 8.15 8.91 1.11
C TYR A 78 8.97 9.37 2.32
N ARG A 79 9.83 8.51 2.88
CA ARG A 79 10.59 8.74 4.12
C ARG A 79 9.70 9.18 5.29
N LYS A 80 8.51 8.59 5.38
CA LYS A 80 7.46 8.91 6.36
C LYS A 80 6.88 7.63 6.94
N MET A 81 6.13 7.73 8.04
CA MET A 81 5.29 6.63 8.49
C MET A 81 4.29 6.26 7.38
N SER A 82 4.03 4.97 7.17
CA SER A 82 3.02 4.50 6.23
C SER A 82 1.94 3.73 6.97
N LEU A 83 0.67 4.00 6.64
CA LEU A 83 -0.50 3.22 7.05
C LEU A 83 -1.20 2.70 5.79
N VAL A 84 -1.29 1.39 5.64
CA VAL A 84 -1.89 0.74 4.48
C VAL A 84 -3.15 -0.01 4.88
N SER A 85 -4.19 0.11 4.06
CA SER A 85 -5.31 -0.82 4.01
C SER A 85 -5.27 -1.62 2.71
N PHE A 86 -5.27 -2.95 2.84
CA PHE A 86 -5.22 -3.86 1.70
C PHE A 86 -6.44 -4.78 1.66
N HIS A 87 -7.26 -4.62 0.64
CA HIS A 87 -8.41 -5.46 0.33
C HIS A 87 -8.32 -5.99 -1.10
N SER A 88 -8.59 -7.27 -1.27
CA SER A 88 -8.64 -7.93 -2.58
C SER A 88 -9.58 -9.13 -2.48
N THR A 89 -10.07 -9.61 -3.62
CA THR A 89 -10.74 -10.92 -3.71
C THR A 89 -9.78 -12.03 -4.19
N HIS A 90 -8.60 -11.66 -4.69
CA HIS A 90 -7.60 -12.55 -5.25
C HIS A 90 -6.68 -13.18 -4.19
N PRO A 91 -5.94 -14.26 -4.53
CA PRO A 91 -4.87 -14.78 -3.69
C PRO A 91 -3.79 -13.74 -3.41
N GLU A 92 -3.23 -13.76 -2.19
CA GLU A 92 -2.31 -12.71 -1.70
C GLU A 92 -1.13 -12.44 -2.65
N ALA A 93 -0.48 -13.48 -3.17
CA ALA A 93 0.65 -13.32 -4.08
C ALA A 93 0.27 -12.67 -5.43
N GLU A 94 -0.91 -13.00 -5.98
CA GLU A 94 -1.40 -12.40 -7.22
C GLU A 94 -1.78 -10.94 -6.98
N ALA A 95 -2.53 -10.66 -5.92
CA ALA A 95 -2.93 -9.31 -5.56
C ALA A 95 -1.71 -8.41 -5.29
N LEU A 96 -0.70 -8.89 -4.56
CA LEU A 96 0.54 -8.17 -4.30
C LEU A 96 1.27 -7.82 -5.60
N ARG A 97 1.36 -8.75 -6.56
CA ARG A 97 2.00 -8.50 -7.85
C ARG A 97 1.28 -7.38 -8.62
N ILE A 98 -0.05 -7.42 -8.67
CA ILE A 98 -0.87 -6.41 -9.37
C ILE A 98 -0.68 -5.03 -8.71
N TYR A 99 -0.92 -4.93 -7.40
CA TYR A 99 -0.84 -3.65 -6.70
C TYR A 99 0.57 -3.09 -6.61
N THR A 100 1.60 -3.93 -6.64
CA THR A 100 2.99 -3.48 -6.79
C THR A 100 3.20 -2.75 -8.11
N GLY A 101 2.65 -3.27 -9.22
CA GLY A 101 2.70 -2.60 -10.52
C GLY A 101 2.03 -1.22 -10.46
N ILE A 102 0.79 -1.18 -9.97
CA ILE A 102 0.01 0.06 -9.82
C ILE A 102 0.75 1.08 -8.95
N LEU A 103 1.34 0.64 -7.84
CA LEU A 103 2.11 1.50 -6.94
C LEU A 103 3.35 2.09 -7.63
N ASN A 104 4.12 1.25 -8.35
CA ASN A 104 5.31 1.70 -9.06
C ASN A 104 4.96 2.75 -10.12
N ASP A 105 3.90 2.52 -10.89
CA ASP A 105 3.44 3.46 -11.91
C ASP A 105 3.01 4.79 -11.28
N LEU A 106 2.30 4.73 -10.15
CA LEU A 106 1.86 5.93 -9.41
C LEU A 106 3.04 6.76 -8.89
N ILE A 107 4.03 6.09 -8.30
CA ILE A 107 5.23 6.73 -7.75
C ILE A 107 6.08 7.34 -8.86
N GLN A 108 6.29 6.64 -9.98
CA GLN A 108 7.09 7.14 -11.10
C GLN A 108 6.46 8.36 -11.80
N SER A 109 5.13 8.42 -11.84
CA SER A 109 4.39 9.54 -12.45
C SER A 109 4.35 10.82 -11.61
N SER A 110 4.82 10.76 -10.36
CA SER A 110 4.73 11.86 -9.38
C SER A 110 6.05 12.62 -9.20
N ASN A 111 7.09 12.27 -9.95
CA ASN A 111 8.37 13.00 -10.08
C ASN A 111 8.42 13.75 -11.41
#